data_AF-A0A2E0UNX6-F1
#
_entry.id   AF-A0A2E0UNX6-F1
#
_cell.length_a   1.000
_cell.length_b   1.000
_cell.length_c   1.000
_cell.angle_alpha   90.00
_cell.angle_beta   90.00
_cell.angle_gamma   90.00
#
_symmetry.space_group_name_H-M   'P 1'
#
loop_
_entity.id
_entity.type
_entity.pdbx_description
1 polymer ?
#
loop_
_entity_poly.entity_id
_entity_poly.type
_entity_poly.pdbx_seq_one_letter_code
_entity_poly.pdbx_strand_id
1 'polypeptide(L)'
;MRNIKVFIQKHAVMVFFILTIIFTWGGMAIAAYPSGFPLSEEQLEVSGAFVYIAMLVGPTGASLLLIGLLEGRTGFRELLSRLFRWRVHPRWYLIALLTAPLFSTLLLFLLSLISPPFYPTLFFRSDKLSIMISAVAAGFAVGLFEELGWSGFAVHKLKQKKGILSTGLLVGLVWGVWHFPPFWKLDTFSATLPFLLLVGQLFSWLPPYRVLMVWVYDRTESLLISVLMHASLMFSLTAIVPADLSGESLLAWILAWAFVLWALVFVVLKLINRKVVDKAYQKAPVPPILNTLMKLLLRSPLHAVISKYLLLITFNGIKSGKKYTTPVSYMEQEGKITIFTHANWWRNFPEATPVSLHLRGRELHGVAKTTFEDKQAIVDKLSTHLKKSHFDAKFYDVKIDENGNPVLKDVEQAVQTVAMIQVQLI
;
A
#
# COMPACT_ATOMS: atom_id res chain seq x y z
N MET A 1 -23.42 -28.87 -9.09
CA MET A 1 -21.96 -28.71 -8.86
C MET A 1 -21.32 -27.56 -9.65
N ARG A 2 -21.56 -27.41 -10.97
CA ARG A 2 -20.93 -26.34 -11.80
C ARG A 2 -21.21 -24.91 -11.30
N ASN A 3 -22.44 -24.63 -10.86
CA ASN A 3 -22.81 -23.30 -10.34
C ASN A 3 -22.11 -22.95 -9.02
N ILE A 4 -21.90 -23.94 -8.14
CA ILE A 4 -21.20 -23.74 -6.85
C ILE A 4 -19.73 -23.39 -7.09
N LYS A 5 -19.05 -24.12 -7.99
CA LYS A 5 -17.64 -23.84 -8.30
C LYS A 5 -17.44 -22.44 -8.89
N VAL A 6 -18.32 -22.01 -9.80
CA VAL A 6 -18.28 -20.66 -10.39
C VAL A 6 -18.50 -19.59 -9.33
N PHE A 7 -19.46 -19.80 -8.41
CA PHE A 7 -19.68 -18.89 -7.29
C PHE A 7 -18.44 -18.77 -6.40
N ILE A 8 -17.85 -19.90 -5.99
CA ILE A 8 -16.64 -19.92 -5.15
C ILE A 8 -15.48 -19.22 -5.87
N GLN A 9 -15.30 -19.43 -7.18
CA GLN A 9 -14.25 -18.72 -7.93
C GLN A 9 -14.46 -17.20 -7.93
N LYS A 10 -15.69 -16.74 -8.13
CA LYS A 10 -16.03 -15.31 -8.14
C LYS A 10 -15.84 -14.67 -6.77
N HIS A 11 -16.15 -15.40 -5.70
CA HIS A 11 -16.15 -14.91 -4.32
C HIS A 11 -15.08 -15.56 -3.42
N ALA A 12 -13.98 -16.03 -4.00
CA ALA A 12 -13.01 -16.91 -3.33
C ALA A 12 -12.48 -16.35 -1.99
N VAL A 13 -12.20 -15.05 -1.94
CA VAL A 13 -11.69 -14.40 -0.71
C VAL A 13 -12.76 -14.32 0.38
N MET A 14 -14.01 -14.05 0.01
CA MET A 14 -15.13 -14.02 0.96
C MET A 14 -15.41 -15.42 1.52
N VAL A 15 -15.42 -16.43 0.65
CA VAL A 15 -15.58 -17.83 1.06
C VAL A 15 -14.41 -18.25 1.97
N PHE A 16 -13.18 -17.83 1.67
CA PHE A 16 -12.04 -18.05 2.55
C PHE A 16 -12.28 -17.48 3.95
N PHE A 17 -12.66 -16.20 4.07
CA PHE A 17 -12.93 -15.60 5.38
C PHE A 17 -14.00 -16.36 6.16
N ILE A 18 -15.11 -16.74 5.51
CA ILE A 18 -16.19 -17.51 6.14
C ILE A 18 -15.66 -18.86 6.64
N LEU A 19 -14.93 -19.60 5.80
CA LEU A 19 -14.38 -20.91 6.18
C LEU A 19 -13.33 -20.80 7.30
N THR A 20 -12.49 -19.76 7.28
CA THR A 20 -11.52 -19.50 8.35
C THR A 20 -12.22 -19.27 9.69
N ILE A 21 -13.28 -18.46 9.73
CA ILE A 21 -14.08 -18.27 10.94
C ILE A 21 -14.72 -19.60 11.37
N ILE A 22 -15.37 -20.33 10.47
CA ILE A 22 -16.04 -21.61 10.79
C ILE A 22 -15.05 -22.63 11.36
N PHE A 23 -13.91 -22.83 10.71
CA PHE A 23 -12.92 -23.82 11.14
C PHE A 23 -12.27 -23.44 12.47
N THR A 24 -11.88 -22.18 12.65
CA THR A 24 -11.28 -21.75 13.91
C THR A 24 -12.31 -21.74 15.03
N TRP A 25 -13.41 -21.00 14.89
CA TRP A 25 -14.37 -20.82 15.98
C TRP A 25 -15.13 -22.11 16.28
N GLY A 26 -15.39 -22.95 15.27
CA GLY A 26 -15.96 -24.29 15.47
C GLY A 26 -15.01 -25.20 16.24
N GLY A 27 -13.73 -25.24 15.86
CA GLY A 27 -12.71 -26.01 16.58
C GLY A 27 -12.52 -25.51 18.02
N MET A 28 -12.54 -24.20 18.23
CA MET A 28 -12.50 -23.59 19.55
C MET A 28 -13.72 -23.93 20.40
N ALA A 29 -14.93 -23.86 19.83
CA ALA A 29 -16.16 -24.21 20.54
C ALA A 29 -16.15 -25.67 21.00
N ILE A 30 -15.61 -26.58 20.19
CA ILE A 30 -15.39 -27.97 20.57
C ILE A 30 -14.37 -28.07 21.71
N ALA A 31 -13.24 -27.37 21.61
CA ALA A 31 -12.19 -27.36 22.64
C ALA A 31 -12.65 -26.75 23.97
N ALA A 32 -13.56 -25.77 23.92
CA ALA A 32 -14.13 -25.08 25.06
C ALA A 32 -15.35 -25.81 25.66
N TYR A 33 -15.85 -26.87 25.04
CA TYR A 33 -17.01 -27.61 25.54
C TYR A 33 -16.67 -28.35 26.85
N PRO A 34 -17.55 -28.35 27.87
CA PRO A 34 -18.91 -27.78 27.90
C PRO A 34 -18.99 -26.30 28.32
N SER A 35 -17.88 -25.71 28.78
CA SER A 35 -17.84 -24.38 29.40
C SER A 35 -18.20 -23.23 28.47
N GLY A 36 -17.78 -23.31 27.20
CA GLY A 36 -17.90 -22.21 26.24
C GLY A 36 -16.91 -21.07 26.49
N PHE A 37 -16.96 -20.03 25.64
CA PHE A 37 -16.18 -18.81 25.83
C PHE A 37 -17.01 -17.75 26.60
N PRO A 38 -16.35 -16.86 27.38
CA PRO A 38 -14.91 -16.79 27.60
C PRO A 38 -14.43 -17.83 28.62
N LEU A 39 -13.21 -18.35 28.44
CA LEU A 39 -12.61 -19.35 29.34
C LEU A 39 -11.99 -18.66 30.57
N SER A 40 -12.17 -19.24 31.75
CA SER A 40 -11.40 -18.90 32.96
C SER A 40 -9.94 -19.35 32.84
N GLU A 41 -9.06 -18.86 33.71
CA GLU A 41 -7.63 -19.22 33.69
C GLU A 41 -7.42 -20.74 33.83
N GLU A 42 -8.11 -21.40 34.76
CA GLU A 42 -8.08 -22.86 34.95
C GLU A 42 -8.52 -23.61 33.69
N GLN A 43 -9.59 -23.15 33.04
CA GLN A 43 -10.06 -23.77 31.80
C GLN A 43 -9.09 -23.54 30.64
N LEU A 44 -8.40 -22.42 30.62
CA LEU A 44 -7.37 -22.13 29.62
C LEU A 44 -6.14 -23.02 29.80
N GLU A 45 -5.78 -23.39 31.04
CA GLU A 45 -4.69 -24.36 31.28
C GLU A 45 -5.01 -25.74 30.71
N VAL A 46 -6.27 -26.17 30.79
CA VAL A 46 -6.72 -27.48 30.29
C VAL A 46 -6.95 -27.47 28.77
N SER A 47 -7.71 -26.49 28.26
CA SER A 47 -8.16 -26.45 26.86
C SER A 47 -7.32 -25.55 25.95
N GLY A 48 -6.41 -24.75 26.50
CA GLY A 48 -5.69 -23.70 25.77
C GLY A 48 -4.86 -24.24 24.61
N ALA A 49 -4.23 -25.41 24.76
CA ALA A 49 -3.50 -26.05 23.66
C ALA A 49 -4.41 -26.38 22.46
N PHE A 50 -5.62 -26.88 22.71
CA PHE A 50 -6.58 -27.20 21.65
C PHE A 50 -7.18 -25.95 21.01
N VAL A 51 -7.46 -24.91 21.81
CA VAL A 51 -7.87 -23.58 21.32
C VAL A 51 -6.79 -22.99 20.40
N TYR A 52 -5.52 -23.10 20.80
CA TYR A 52 -4.39 -22.65 20.01
C TYR A 52 -4.23 -23.45 18.70
N ILE A 53 -4.39 -24.78 18.74
CA ILE A 53 -4.39 -25.60 17.51
C ILE A 53 -5.52 -25.18 16.56
N ALA A 54 -6.72 -24.90 17.07
CA ALA A 54 -7.85 -24.42 16.26
C ALA A 54 -7.55 -23.06 15.58
N MET A 55 -6.82 -22.16 16.27
CA MET A 55 -6.29 -20.93 15.64
C MET A 55 -5.39 -21.25 14.46
N LEU A 56 -4.40 -22.13 14.63
CA LEU A 56 -3.44 -22.43 13.55
C LEU A 56 -4.12 -23.11 12.35
N VAL A 57 -5.02 -24.05 12.61
CA VAL A 57 -5.62 -24.90 11.56
C VAL A 57 -6.66 -24.15 10.73
N GLY A 58 -7.39 -23.17 11.27
CA GLY A 58 -8.47 -22.52 10.52
C GLY A 58 -8.05 -21.81 9.23
N PRO A 59 -7.14 -20.83 9.24
CA PRO A 59 -6.68 -20.14 8.03
C PRO A 59 -5.93 -21.08 7.09
N THR A 60 -5.05 -21.98 7.58
CA THR A 60 -4.36 -22.97 6.72
C THR A 60 -5.37 -23.94 6.08
N GLY A 61 -6.28 -24.51 6.86
CA GLY A 61 -7.27 -25.47 6.38
C GLY A 61 -8.19 -24.86 5.33
N ALA A 62 -8.67 -23.64 5.56
CA ALA A 62 -9.51 -22.91 4.62
C ALA A 62 -8.77 -22.63 3.30
N SER A 63 -7.50 -22.20 3.34
CA SER A 63 -6.74 -21.94 2.12
C SER A 63 -6.39 -23.21 1.36
N LEU A 64 -5.92 -24.27 2.03
CA LEU A 64 -5.57 -25.53 1.37
C LEU A 64 -6.80 -26.17 0.72
N LEU A 65 -7.95 -26.14 1.40
CA LEU A 65 -9.22 -26.62 0.84
C LEU A 65 -9.60 -25.83 -0.43
N LEU A 66 -9.58 -24.50 -0.38
CA LEU A 66 -9.95 -23.67 -1.52
C LEU A 66 -8.95 -23.79 -2.67
N ILE A 67 -7.65 -23.87 -2.40
CA ILE A 67 -6.62 -24.13 -3.42
C ILE A 67 -6.89 -25.48 -4.09
N GLY A 68 -7.14 -26.53 -3.31
CA GLY A 68 -7.45 -27.86 -3.83
C GLY A 68 -8.70 -27.88 -4.73
N LEU A 69 -9.78 -27.20 -4.32
CA LEU A 69 -11.03 -27.15 -5.07
C LEU A 69 -10.98 -26.28 -6.34
N LEU A 70 -10.23 -25.18 -6.30
CA LEU A 70 -10.22 -24.17 -7.36
C LEU A 70 -9.07 -24.34 -8.36
N GLU A 71 -7.88 -24.67 -7.87
CA GLU A 71 -6.62 -24.61 -8.61
C GLU A 71 -5.88 -25.95 -8.68
N GLY A 72 -6.22 -26.89 -7.79
CA GLY A 72 -5.64 -28.23 -7.74
C GLY A 72 -4.12 -28.21 -7.53
N ARG A 73 -3.42 -29.13 -8.20
CA ARG A 73 -1.96 -29.30 -8.06
C ARG A 73 -1.16 -28.05 -8.44
N THR A 74 -1.64 -27.27 -9.42
CA THR A 74 -0.96 -26.05 -9.86
C THR A 74 -0.98 -24.98 -8.76
N GLY A 75 -2.11 -24.80 -8.08
CA GLY A 75 -2.21 -23.85 -6.97
C GLY A 75 -1.32 -24.22 -5.79
N PHE A 76 -1.22 -25.50 -5.45
CA PHE A 76 -0.28 -25.94 -4.40
C PHE A 76 1.18 -25.70 -4.77
N ARG A 77 1.57 -25.97 -6.02
CA ARG A 77 2.93 -25.67 -6.50
C ARG A 77 3.24 -24.18 -6.40
N GLU A 78 2.28 -23.32 -6.74
CA GLU A 78 2.42 -21.87 -6.65
C GLU A 78 2.43 -21.34 -5.20
N LEU A 79 1.72 -21.99 -4.28
CA LEU A 79 1.83 -21.68 -2.85
C LEU A 79 3.23 -22.03 -2.34
N LEU A 80 3.73 -23.23 -2.66
CA LEU A 80 5.05 -23.69 -2.23
C LEU A 80 6.19 -22.88 -2.87
N SER A 81 6.05 -22.48 -4.14
CA SER A 81 7.06 -21.63 -4.81
C SER A 81 7.25 -20.31 -4.07
N ARG A 82 6.15 -19.67 -3.63
CA ARG A 82 6.17 -18.43 -2.84
C ARG A 82 6.61 -18.66 -1.40
N LEU A 83 6.23 -19.79 -0.79
CA LEU A 83 6.66 -20.17 0.57
C LEU A 83 8.16 -20.40 0.66
N PHE A 84 8.78 -20.96 -0.37
CA PHE A 84 10.22 -21.20 -0.43
C PHE A 84 10.98 -20.14 -1.22
N ARG A 85 10.37 -18.98 -1.50
CA ARG A 85 11.04 -17.84 -2.15
C ARG A 85 11.94 -17.10 -1.16
N TRP A 86 13.12 -17.65 -0.89
CA TRP A 86 14.11 -17.08 0.04
C TRP A 86 15.12 -16.13 -0.61
N ARG A 87 15.27 -16.16 -1.94
CA ARG A 87 16.18 -15.25 -2.65
C ARG A 87 15.57 -13.86 -2.79
N VAL A 88 15.60 -13.10 -1.70
CA VAL A 88 15.08 -11.74 -1.58
C VAL A 88 16.17 -10.84 -1.04
N HIS A 89 16.20 -9.57 -1.46
CA HIS A 89 17.21 -8.61 -1.01
C HIS A 89 17.26 -8.52 0.55
N PRO A 90 18.44 -8.59 1.20
CA PRO A 90 18.59 -8.71 2.66
C PRO A 90 17.83 -7.67 3.49
N ARG A 91 17.70 -6.44 2.98
CA ARG A 91 16.89 -5.38 3.61
C ARG A 91 15.46 -5.82 4.00
N TRP A 92 14.86 -6.73 3.24
CA TRP A 92 13.49 -7.20 3.53
C TRP A 92 13.44 -8.20 4.68
N TYR A 93 14.50 -8.98 4.88
CA TYR A 93 14.68 -9.78 6.09
C TYR A 93 14.84 -8.86 7.32
N LEU A 94 15.65 -7.81 7.20
CA LEU A 94 15.82 -6.83 8.28
C LEU A 94 14.50 -6.14 8.62
N ILE A 95 13.75 -5.68 7.62
CA ILE A 95 12.43 -5.06 7.83
C ILE A 95 11.48 -6.07 8.50
N ALA A 96 11.38 -7.29 7.98
CA ALA A 96 10.48 -8.31 8.53
C ALA A 96 10.83 -8.69 9.98
N LEU A 97 12.11 -8.92 10.26
CA LEU A 97 12.57 -9.43 11.56
C LEU A 97 12.70 -8.34 12.62
N LEU A 98 12.98 -7.09 12.25
CA LEU A 98 13.27 -6.02 13.21
C LEU A 98 12.13 -5.05 13.46
N THR A 99 11.13 -4.93 12.57
CA THR A 99 10.06 -3.92 12.75
C THR A 99 9.31 -4.09 14.06
N ALA A 100 8.84 -5.29 14.40
CA ALA A 100 8.14 -5.49 15.67
C ALA A 100 9.05 -5.34 16.91
N PRO A 101 10.19 -6.06 17.01
CA PRO A 101 10.98 -6.04 18.25
C PRO A 101 11.69 -4.71 18.48
N LEU A 102 12.16 -4.03 17.43
CA LEU A 102 12.84 -2.74 17.59
C LEU A 102 11.88 -1.67 18.13
N PHE A 103 10.71 -1.51 17.49
CA PHE A 103 9.78 -0.45 17.86
C PHE A 103 9.03 -0.75 19.15
N SER A 104 8.71 -2.01 19.46
CA SER A 104 8.11 -2.37 20.75
C SER A 104 9.09 -2.20 21.90
N THR A 105 10.36 -2.60 21.74
CA THR A 105 11.40 -2.38 22.75
C THR A 105 11.64 -0.89 22.99
N LEU A 106 11.76 -0.10 21.91
CA LEU A 106 11.92 1.35 22.03
C LEU A 106 10.72 2.00 22.74
N LEU A 107 9.50 1.59 22.40
CA LEU A 107 8.29 2.10 23.03
C LEU A 107 8.24 1.76 24.52
N LEU A 108 8.50 0.50 24.89
CA LEU A 108 8.52 0.07 26.29
C LEU A 108 9.63 0.76 27.08
N PHE A 109 10.81 0.94 26.48
CA PHE A 109 11.87 1.71 27.09
C PHE A 109 11.38 3.13 27.44
N LEU A 110 10.79 3.84 26.48
CA LEU A 110 10.26 5.19 26.72
C LEU A 110 9.15 5.22 27.78
N LEU A 111 8.23 4.27 27.77
CA LEU A 111 7.14 4.17 28.75
C LEU A 111 7.64 3.81 30.15
N SER A 112 8.70 3.00 30.25
CA SER A 112 9.29 2.59 31.52
C SER A 112 10.02 3.71 32.26
N LEU A 113 10.33 4.81 31.56
CA LEU A 113 10.80 6.05 32.20
C LEU A 113 9.70 6.76 32.99
N ILE A 114 8.42 6.42 32.71
CA ILE A 114 7.25 7.07 33.30
C ILE A 114 6.64 6.18 34.39
N SER A 115 6.53 4.87 34.14
CA SER A 115 5.87 3.95 35.06
C SER A 115 6.48 2.54 35.06
N PRO A 116 6.65 1.88 36.23
CA PRO A 116 7.23 0.54 36.35
C PRO A 116 6.59 -0.61 35.54
N PRO A 117 5.25 -0.66 35.31
CA PRO A 117 4.63 -1.77 34.57
C PRO A 117 5.14 -1.98 33.14
N PHE A 118 5.86 -1.01 32.58
CA PHE A 118 6.38 -1.09 31.21
C PHE A 118 7.80 -1.66 31.12
N TYR A 119 8.40 -2.12 32.22
CA TYR A 119 9.72 -2.75 32.20
C TYR A 119 9.71 -4.03 31.34
N PRO A 120 10.49 -4.10 30.24
CA PRO A 120 10.35 -5.21 29.28
C PRO A 120 10.78 -6.56 29.86
N THR A 121 9.93 -7.59 29.66
CA THR A 121 10.04 -8.93 30.26
C THR A 121 11.43 -9.54 30.17
N LEU A 122 12.02 -9.53 28.97
CA LEU A 122 13.29 -10.20 28.69
C LEU A 122 14.48 -9.69 29.52
N PHE A 123 14.43 -8.43 29.99
CA PHE A 123 15.54 -7.85 30.74
C PHE A 123 15.52 -8.25 32.22
N PHE A 124 14.33 -8.50 32.79
CA PHE A 124 14.11 -8.66 34.23
C PHE A 124 13.83 -10.09 34.66
N ARG A 125 13.51 -11.01 33.74
CA ARG A 125 13.31 -12.43 34.08
C ARG A 125 14.63 -13.22 34.08
N SER A 126 14.74 -14.22 34.95
CA SER A 126 15.92 -15.10 35.06
C SER A 126 15.93 -16.21 34.00
N ASP A 127 14.75 -16.59 33.48
CA ASP A 127 14.53 -17.67 32.52
C ASP A 127 14.59 -17.20 31.05
N LYS A 128 15.53 -16.30 30.73
CA LYS A 128 15.60 -15.62 29.42
C LYS A 128 15.69 -16.60 28.24
N LEU A 129 16.51 -17.65 28.38
CA LEU A 129 16.74 -18.60 27.29
C LEU A 129 15.49 -19.42 26.95
N SER A 130 14.74 -19.89 27.96
CA SER A 130 13.51 -20.66 27.72
C SER A 130 12.43 -19.79 27.08
N ILE A 131 12.28 -18.54 27.53
CA ILE A 131 11.34 -17.57 26.92
C ILE A 131 11.72 -17.28 25.47
N MET A 132 13.01 -17.11 25.16
CA MET A 132 13.44 -16.87 23.77
C MET A 132 13.15 -18.08 22.88
N ILE A 133 13.45 -19.29 23.35
CA ILE A 133 13.20 -20.52 22.58
C ILE A 133 11.69 -20.70 22.34
N SER A 134 10.87 -20.54 23.38
CA SER A 134 9.42 -20.70 23.27
C SER A 134 8.81 -19.62 22.36
N ALA A 135 9.25 -18.37 22.47
CA ALA A 135 8.77 -17.27 21.64
C ALA A 135 9.14 -17.44 20.16
N VAL A 136 10.35 -17.95 19.86
CA VAL A 136 10.76 -18.26 18.47
C VAL A 136 9.94 -19.43 17.92
N ALA A 137 9.78 -20.51 18.69
CA ALA A 137 9.03 -21.69 18.26
C ALA A 137 7.54 -21.35 18.03
N ALA A 138 6.90 -20.69 19.00
CA ALA A 138 5.51 -20.25 18.89
C ALA A 138 5.36 -19.25 17.75
N GLY A 139 6.25 -18.26 17.65
CA GLY A 139 6.19 -17.25 16.59
C GLY A 139 6.30 -17.86 15.20
N PHE A 140 7.22 -18.81 14.99
CA PHE A 140 7.32 -19.49 13.71
C PHE A 140 6.10 -20.35 13.40
N ALA A 141 5.55 -21.06 14.39
CA ALA A 141 4.32 -21.85 14.22
C ALA A 141 3.14 -20.95 13.82
N VAL A 142 2.86 -19.89 14.59
CA VAL A 142 1.81 -18.90 14.26
C VAL A 142 2.05 -18.31 12.88
N GLY A 143 3.25 -17.78 12.65
CA GLY A 143 3.60 -17.14 11.40
C GLY A 143 3.42 -18.07 10.20
N LEU A 144 3.80 -19.34 10.31
CA LEU A 144 3.66 -20.30 9.21
C LEU A 144 2.19 -20.62 8.95
N PHE A 145 1.47 -21.12 9.96
CA PHE A 145 0.11 -21.62 9.77
C PHE A 145 -0.91 -20.51 9.51
N GLU A 146 -0.78 -19.34 10.13
CA GLU A 146 -1.68 -18.25 9.82
C GLU A 146 -1.42 -17.68 8.42
N GLU A 147 -0.15 -17.48 8.05
CA GLU A 147 0.18 -16.81 6.78
C GLU A 147 -0.02 -17.72 5.56
N LEU A 148 -0.01 -19.05 5.69
CA LEU A 148 -0.49 -19.96 4.63
C LEU A 148 -1.93 -19.64 4.20
N GLY A 149 -2.76 -19.14 5.13
CA GLY A 149 -4.10 -18.65 4.84
C GLY A 149 -4.11 -17.18 4.42
N TRP A 150 -3.74 -16.28 5.34
CA TRP A 150 -3.90 -14.85 5.16
C TRP A 150 -3.09 -14.33 3.98
N SER A 151 -1.78 -14.56 3.95
CA SER A 151 -0.92 -14.07 2.87
C SER A 151 -0.89 -15.01 1.67
N GLY A 152 -0.86 -16.32 1.93
CA GLY A 152 -0.80 -17.38 0.93
C GLY A 152 -2.00 -17.39 -0.01
N PHE A 153 -3.19 -17.06 0.50
CA PHE A 153 -4.43 -17.05 -0.26
C PHE A 153 -5.08 -15.66 -0.36
N ALA A 154 -5.49 -15.07 0.77
CA ALA A 154 -6.33 -13.87 0.76
C ALA A 154 -5.61 -12.63 0.22
N VAL A 155 -4.44 -12.29 0.76
CA VAL A 155 -3.62 -11.16 0.28
C VAL A 155 -3.20 -11.39 -1.16
N HIS A 156 -2.74 -12.60 -1.50
CA HIS A 156 -2.34 -12.93 -2.87
C HIS A 156 -3.44 -12.63 -3.89
N LYS A 157 -4.69 -13.05 -3.62
CA LYS A 157 -5.83 -12.78 -4.52
C LYS A 157 -6.28 -11.31 -4.48
N LEU A 158 -6.32 -10.68 -3.31
CA LEU A 158 -6.75 -9.29 -3.18
C LEU A 158 -5.77 -8.31 -3.83
N LYS A 159 -4.46 -8.55 -3.74
CA LYS A 159 -3.44 -7.67 -4.33
C LYS A 159 -3.43 -7.62 -5.84
N GLN A 160 -4.08 -8.57 -6.53
CA GLN A 160 -4.30 -8.53 -7.98
C GLN A 160 -5.33 -7.45 -8.37
N LYS A 161 -6.18 -7.01 -7.44
CA LYS A 161 -7.29 -6.06 -7.70
C LYS A 161 -7.27 -4.81 -6.82
N LYS A 162 -6.55 -4.83 -5.71
CA LYS A 162 -6.51 -3.76 -4.70
C LYS A 162 -5.09 -3.32 -4.36
N GLY A 163 -4.97 -2.07 -3.94
CA GLY A 163 -3.72 -1.49 -3.43
C GLY A 163 -3.32 -2.04 -2.05
N ILE A 164 -2.11 -1.70 -1.61
CA ILE A 164 -1.55 -2.15 -0.32
C ILE A 164 -2.46 -1.78 0.85
N LEU A 165 -2.87 -0.50 0.96
CA LEU A 165 -3.69 -0.01 2.07
C LEU A 165 -5.05 -0.72 2.12
N SER A 166 -5.77 -0.77 1.00
CA SER A 166 -7.10 -1.38 0.96
C SER A 166 -7.06 -2.89 1.24
N THR A 167 -6.05 -3.61 0.74
CA THR A 167 -5.89 -5.03 1.05
C THR A 167 -5.51 -5.24 2.51
N GLY A 168 -4.56 -4.46 3.03
CA GLY A 168 -4.12 -4.54 4.42
C GLY A 168 -5.22 -4.24 5.42
N LEU A 169 -6.02 -3.19 5.18
CA LEU A 169 -7.17 -2.85 6.01
C LEU A 169 -8.24 -3.94 5.99
N LEU A 170 -8.62 -4.42 4.80
CA LEU A 170 -9.65 -5.46 4.69
C LEU A 170 -9.23 -6.74 5.42
N VAL A 171 -8.02 -7.24 5.15
CA VAL A 171 -7.53 -8.45 5.83
C VAL A 171 -7.30 -8.18 7.30
N GLY A 172 -6.79 -7.00 7.68
CA GLY A 172 -6.51 -6.64 9.07
C GLY A 172 -7.76 -6.54 9.94
N LEU A 173 -8.86 -6.01 9.41
CA LEU A 173 -10.15 -5.97 10.10
C LEU A 173 -10.72 -7.37 10.28
N VAL A 174 -10.70 -8.21 9.24
CA VAL A 174 -11.16 -9.60 9.36
C VAL A 174 -10.28 -10.40 10.32
N TRP A 175 -8.97 -10.15 10.31
CA TRP A 175 -8.03 -10.76 11.25
C TRP A 175 -8.30 -10.33 12.69
N GLY A 176 -8.67 -9.06 12.92
CA GLY A 176 -9.17 -8.59 14.22
C GLY A 176 -10.45 -9.29 14.64
N VAL A 177 -11.46 -9.38 13.75
CA VAL A 177 -12.70 -10.13 14.04
C VAL A 177 -12.38 -11.58 14.40
N TRP A 178 -11.54 -12.26 13.62
CA TRP A 178 -11.17 -13.66 13.81
C TRP A 178 -10.56 -13.93 15.20
N HIS A 179 -9.81 -12.97 15.74
CA HIS A 179 -9.22 -13.03 17.07
C HIS A 179 -10.19 -12.77 18.24
N PHE A 180 -11.46 -12.45 17.98
CA PHE A 180 -12.40 -12.09 19.04
C PHE A 180 -12.48 -13.12 20.21
N PRO A 181 -12.65 -14.44 19.98
CA PRO A 181 -12.82 -15.39 21.08
C PRO A 181 -11.69 -15.40 22.12
N PRO A 182 -10.39 -15.48 21.76
CA PRO A 182 -9.32 -15.47 22.75
C PRO A 182 -9.10 -14.11 23.46
N PHE A 183 -9.58 -13.00 22.92
CA PHE A 183 -9.51 -11.69 23.59
C PHE A 183 -10.72 -11.38 24.46
N TRP A 184 -11.80 -12.16 24.33
CA TRP A 184 -12.99 -12.02 25.15
C TRP A 184 -12.73 -12.55 26.57
N LYS A 185 -12.92 -11.68 27.57
CA LYS A 185 -12.82 -11.99 29.01
C LYS A 185 -14.19 -11.89 29.69
N LEU A 186 -14.31 -12.52 30.87
CA LEU A 186 -15.55 -12.55 31.66
C LEU A 186 -16.11 -11.16 31.98
N ASP A 187 -15.24 -10.18 32.22
CA ASP A 187 -15.58 -8.81 32.59
C ASP A 187 -15.69 -7.85 31.39
N THR A 188 -15.41 -8.31 30.16
CA THR A 188 -15.31 -7.46 28.95
C THR A 188 -16.49 -6.52 28.76
N PHE A 189 -17.72 -6.97 29.01
CA PHE A 189 -18.94 -6.18 28.79
C PHE A 189 -19.50 -5.57 30.07
N SER A 190 -18.77 -5.65 31.19
CA SER A 190 -19.20 -5.13 32.49
C SER A 190 -18.92 -3.64 32.67
N ALA A 191 -17.90 -3.10 31.99
CA ALA A 191 -17.47 -1.71 32.13
C ALA A 191 -16.80 -1.18 30.85
N THR A 192 -16.62 0.13 30.77
CA THR A 192 -16.01 0.80 29.61
C THR A 192 -14.56 0.37 29.36
N LEU A 193 -13.74 0.27 30.41
CA LEU A 193 -12.32 -0.03 30.25
C LEU A 193 -12.06 -1.45 29.68
N PRO A 194 -12.63 -2.54 30.23
CA PRO A 194 -12.50 -3.87 29.64
C PRO A 194 -13.02 -3.95 28.18
N PHE A 195 -14.09 -3.22 27.87
CA PHE A 195 -14.59 -3.13 26.50
C PHE A 195 -13.61 -2.42 25.56
N LEU A 196 -13.03 -1.30 25.99
CA LEU A 196 -12.01 -0.57 25.22
C LEU A 196 -10.74 -1.41 25.03
N LEU A 197 -10.35 -2.23 26.02
CA LEU A 197 -9.23 -3.16 25.90
C LEU A 197 -9.48 -4.18 24.78
N LEU A 198 -10.67 -4.81 24.76
CA LEU A 198 -11.05 -5.73 23.68
C LEU A 198 -10.96 -5.03 22.30
N VAL A 199 -11.70 -3.93 22.12
CA VAL A 199 -11.75 -3.23 20.82
C VAL A 199 -10.36 -2.73 20.40
N GLY A 200 -9.58 -2.24 21.36
CA GLY A 200 -8.19 -1.83 21.15
C GLY A 200 -7.32 -2.99 20.67
N GLN A 201 -7.37 -4.16 21.33
CA GLN A 201 -6.61 -5.34 20.93
C GLN A 201 -6.98 -5.82 19.52
N LEU A 202 -8.27 -5.79 19.16
CA LEU A 202 -8.74 -6.28 17.87
C LEU A 202 -8.46 -5.34 16.70
N PHE A 203 -8.55 -4.01 16.89
CA PHE A 203 -8.63 -3.09 15.75
C PHE A 203 -7.65 -1.92 15.76
N SER A 204 -6.93 -1.66 16.86
CA SER A 204 -6.00 -0.52 16.89
C SER A 204 -4.67 -0.82 16.17
N TRP A 205 -4.08 -2.00 16.42
CA TRP A 205 -2.73 -2.33 15.99
C TRP A 205 -2.66 -3.50 14.97
N LEU A 206 -3.62 -4.44 14.98
CA LEU A 206 -3.69 -5.52 13.98
C LEU A 206 -3.84 -4.99 12.54
N PRO A 207 -4.74 -4.03 12.24
CA PRO A 207 -4.87 -3.49 10.88
C PRO A 207 -3.61 -2.80 10.33
N PRO A 208 -2.96 -1.84 11.03
CA PRO A 208 -1.76 -1.22 10.49
C PRO A 208 -0.60 -2.22 10.37
N TYR A 209 -0.45 -3.19 11.27
CA TYR A 209 0.57 -4.24 11.11
C TYR A 209 0.32 -5.06 9.84
N ARG A 210 -0.93 -5.45 9.58
CA ARG A 210 -1.32 -6.17 8.36
C ARG A 210 -1.05 -5.34 7.09
N VAL A 211 -1.25 -4.01 7.11
CA VAL A 211 -0.88 -3.12 6.00
C VAL A 211 0.62 -3.17 5.73
N LEU A 212 1.47 -3.14 6.76
CA LEU A 212 2.92 -3.25 6.62
C LEU A 212 3.33 -4.62 6.06
N MET A 213 2.72 -5.71 6.54
CA MET A 213 2.96 -7.06 5.99
C MET A 213 2.58 -7.16 4.52
N VAL A 214 1.43 -6.58 4.13
CA VAL A 214 0.99 -6.54 2.72
C VAL A 214 1.97 -5.74 1.87
N TRP A 215 2.54 -4.65 2.39
CA TRP A 215 3.60 -3.90 1.70
C TRP A 215 4.85 -4.74 1.50
N VAL A 216 5.31 -5.47 2.53
CA VAL A 216 6.48 -6.36 2.42
C VAL A 216 6.21 -7.48 1.42
N TYR A 217 5.03 -8.09 1.45
CA TYR A 217 4.62 -9.10 0.48
C TYR A 217 4.56 -8.54 -0.95
N ASP A 218 3.99 -7.36 -1.16
CA ASP A 218 3.92 -6.69 -2.47
C ASP A 218 5.31 -6.43 -3.09
N ARG A 219 6.34 -6.23 -2.25
CA ARG A 219 7.70 -5.92 -2.71
C ARG A 219 8.60 -7.12 -2.89
N THR A 220 8.23 -8.26 -2.32
CA THR A 220 9.07 -9.46 -2.29
C THR A 220 8.42 -10.64 -2.98
N GLU A 221 7.09 -10.67 -3.06
CA GLU A 221 6.25 -11.81 -3.46
C GLU A 221 6.61 -13.10 -2.71
N SER A 222 7.25 -12.96 -1.55
CA SER A 222 7.73 -14.06 -0.74
C SER A 222 6.80 -14.26 0.44
N LEU A 223 6.16 -15.42 0.46
CA LEU A 223 5.36 -15.83 1.60
C LEU A 223 6.27 -16.11 2.81
N LEU A 224 7.51 -16.60 2.59
CA LEU A 224 8.50 -16.78 3.66
C LEU A 224 8.74 -15.49 4.45
N ILE A 225 8.94 -14.36 3.76
CA ILE A 225 9.19 -13.08 4.44
C ILE A 225 7.96 -12.63 5.25
N SER A 226 6.76 -12.93 4.78
CA SER A 226 5.52 -12.64 5.52
C SER A 226 5.40 -13.51 6.77
N VAL A 227 5.73 -14.81 6.67
CA VAL A 227 5.83 -15.75 7.80
C VAL A 227 6.83 -15.23 8.84
N LEU A 228 8.03 -14.82 8.41
CA LEU A 228 9.06 -14.29 9.31
C LEU A 228 8.64 -12.97 9.98
N MET A 229 7.96 -12.09 9.25
CA MET A 229 7.43 -10.84 9.80
C MET A 229 6.35 -11.09 10.85
N HIS A 230 5.49 -12.09 10.63
CA HIS A 230 4.50 -12.49 11.62
C HIS A 230 5.19 -13.16 12.83
N ALA A 231 6.16 -14.05 12.60
CA ALA A 231 6.92 -14.68 13.67
C ALA A 231 7.64 -13.65 14.55
N SER A 232 8.19 -12.59 13.96
CA SER A 232 8.81 -11.47 14.68
C SER A 232 7.81 -10.68 15.54
N LEU A 233 6.58 -10.50 15.06
CA LEU A 233 5.51 -9.90 15.88
C LEU A 233 5.21 -10.75 17.10
N MET A 234 4.97 -12.03 16.90
CA MET A 234 4.67 -12.96 18.00
C MET A 234 5.84 -13.07 18.98
N PHE A 235 7.06 -13.11 18.49
CA PHE A 235 8.24 -13.04 19.35
C PHE A 235 8.23 -11.79 20.24
N SER A 236 7.89 -10.63 19.67
CA SER A 236 7.84 -9.37 20.43
C SER A 236 6.75 -9.39 21.51
N LEU A 237 5.55 -9.88 21.17
CA LEU A 237 4.43 -9.98 22.10
C LEU A 237 4.70 -10.97 23.24
N THR A 238 5.40 -12.08 22.96
CA THR A 238 5.65 -13.13 23.96
C THR A 238 6.91 -12.88 24.80
N ALA A 239 7.99 -12.39 24.19
CA ALA A 239 9.29 -12.27 24.87
C ALA A 239 9.61 -10.86 25.38
N ILE A 240 9.09 -9.81 24.72
CA ILE A 240 9.50 -8.42 25.00
C ILE A 240 8.41 -7.70 25.81
N VAL A 241 7.16 -7.78 25.37
CA VAL A 241 6.03 -7.12 26.02
C VAL A 241 5.73 -7.78 27.39
N PRO A 242 5.51 -7.01 28.47
CA PRO A 242 5.13 -7.55 29.77
C PRO A 242 3.76 -8.21 29.72
N ALA A 243 3.71 -9.50 30.11
CA ALA A 243 2.50 -10.32 30.08
C ALA A 243 1.47 -9.92 31.16
N ASP A 244 1.93 -9.20 32.18
CA ASP A 244 1.16 -8.70 33.32
C ASP A 244 0.55 -7.31 33.09
N LEU A 245 0.80 -6.69 31.92
CA LEU A 245 0.12 -5.45 31.54
C LEU A 245 -1.39 -5.64 31.60
N SER A 246 -2.05 -4.79 32.39
CA SER A 246 -3.48 -4.86 32.63
C SER A 246 -4.09 -3.47 32.86
N GLY A 247 -5.42 -3.39 32.76
CA GLY A 247 -6.16 -2.14 32.98
C GLY A 247 -5.65 -0.97 32.14
N GLU A 248 -5.40 0.16 32.80
CA GLU A 248 -4.94 1.39 32.14
C GLU A 248 -3.56 1.26 31.51
N SER A 249 -2.66 0.49 32.12
CA SER A 249 -1.29 0.29 31.59
C SER A 249 -1.31 -0.47 30.26
N LEU A 250 -2.15 -1.49 30.15
CA LEU A 250 -2.37 -2.23 28.91
C LEU A 250 -3.01 -1.33 27.84
N LEU A 251 -4.01 -0.53 28.21
CA LEU A 251 -4.66 0.40 27.29
C LEU A 251 -3.65 1.41 26.74
N ALA A 252 -2.82 2.00 27.61
CA ALA A 252 -1.78 2.95 27.22
C ALA A 252 -0.78 2.32 26.23
N TRP A 253 -0.33 1.08 26.51
CA TRP A 253 0.54 0.34 25.59
C TRP A 253 -0.13 0.08 24.24
N ILE A 254 -1.38 -0.40 24.21
CA ILE A 254 -2.14 -0.66 22.99
C ILE A 254 -2.23 0.60 22.12
N LEU A 255 -2.62 1.73 22.71
CA LEU A 255 -2.81 2.98 21.98
C LEU A 255 -1.48 3.55 21.47
N ALA A 256 -0.43 3.51 22.28
CA ALA A 256 0.89 3.97 21.87
C ALA A 256 1.48 3.07 20.77
N TRP A 257 1.29 1.76 20.88
CA TRP A 257 1.73 0.80 19.87
C TRP A 257 1.00 0.99 18.54
N ALA A 258 -0.33 1.16 18.59
CA ALA A 258 -1.13 1.49 17.42
C ALA A 258 -0.65 2.79 16.76
N PHE A 259 -0.37 3.83 17.54
CA PHE A 259 0.14 5.10 17.03
C PHE A 259 1.46 4.93 16.26
N VAL A 260 2.42 4.19 16.83
CA VAL A 260 3.70 3.90 16.17
C VAL A 260 3.49 3.16 14.85
N LEU A 261 2.64 2.13 14.83
CA LEU A 261 2.38 1.36 13.61
C LEU A 261 1.68 2.20 12.54
N TRP A 262 0.72 3.05 12.90
CA TRP A 262 0.07 3.96 11.96
C TRP A 262 1.04 5.02 11.41
N ALA A 263 1.94 5.54 12.23
CA ALA A 263 3.00 6.43 11.77
C ALA A 263 3.92 5.73 10.75
N LEU A 264 4.30 4.47 11.00
CA LEU A 264 5.07 3.66 10.05
C LEU A 264 4.31 3.43 8.75
N VAL A 265 3.02 3.09 8.82
CA VAL A 265 2.16 2.96 7.63
C VAL A 265 2.14 4.27 6.84
N PHE A 266 1.95 5.41 7.51
CA PHE A 266 1.96 6.73 6.86
C PHE A 266 3.29 7.00 6.14
N VAL A 267 4.42 6.74 6.80
CA VAL A 267 5.76 6.90 6.20
C VAL A 267 5.93 5.99 4.98
N VAL A 268 5.57 4.71 5.09
CA VAL A 268 5.65 3.74 3.99
C VAL A 268 4.79 4.18 2.81
N LEU A 269 3.53 4.56 3.03
CA LEU A 269 2.63 5.01 1.97
C LEU A 269 3.15 6.30 1.30
N LYS A 270 3.70 7.24 2.09
CA LYS A 270 4.33 8.46 1.56
C LYS A 270 5.55 8.14 0.69
N LEU A 271 6.39 7.19 1.11
CA LEU A 271 7.56 6.75 0.33
C LEU A 271 7.16 6.04 -0.96
N ILE A 272 6.08 5.24 -0.93
CA ILE A 272 5.52 4.59 -2.12
C ILE A 272 5.01 5.65 -3.10
N ASN A 273 4.17 6.57 -2.62
CA ASN A 273 3.61 7.63 -3.45
C ASN A 273 4.71 8.54 -4.03
N ARG A 274 5.71 8.91 -3.23
CA ARG A 274 6.87 9.67 -3.72
C ARG A 274 7.59 8.95 -4.85
N LYS A 275 7.81 7.63 -4.77
CA LYS A 275 8.44 6.87 -5.86
C LYS A 275 7.57 6.73 -7.11
N VAL A 276 6.25 6.62 -6.95
CA VAL A 276 5.31 6.59 -8.07
C VAL A 276 5.31 7.94 -8.79
N VAL A 277 5.26 9.03 -8.02
CA VAL A 277 5.45 10.39 -8.51
C VAL A 277 6.82 10.49 -9.19
N ASP A 278 7.93 10.25 -8.50
CA ASP A 278 9.27 10.39 -9.08
C ASP A 278 9.47 9.54 -10.36
N LYS A 279 8.89 8.33 -10.46
CA LYS A 279 8.91 7.52 -11.70
C LYS A 279 8.02 8.09 -12.81
N ALA A 280 6.81 8.54 -12.49
CA ALA A 280 5.96 9.27 -13.42
C ALA A 280 6.63 10.57 -13.92
N TYR A 281 7.50 11.15 -13.09
CA TYR A 281 8.28 12.36 -13.38
C TYR A 281 9.63 12.08 -14.07
N GLN A 282 10.07 10.81 -14.14
CA GLN A 282 11.31 10.38 -14.82
C GLN A 282 11.04 9.77 -16.22
N LYS A 283 10.21 10.43 -17.03
CA LYS A 283 10.39 10.29 -18.47
C LYS A 283 11.59 11.15 -18.85
N ALA A 284 12.59 10.55 -19.51
CA ALA A 284 13.90 11.16 -19.76
C ALA A 284 13.73 12.62 -20.21
N PRO A 285 14.32 13.61 -19.50
CA PRO A 285 14.28 14.98 -19.97
C PRO A 285 14.86 15.00 -21.38
N VAL A 286 14.16 15.67 -22.30
CA VAL A 286 14.68 15.92 -23.65
C VAL A 286 16.13 16.41 -23.50
N PRO A 287 17.13 15.76 -24.14
CA PRO A 287 18.54 16.08 -23.92
C PRO A 287 18.76 17.60 -24.01
N PRO A 288 19.55 18.22 -23.09
CA PRO A 288 19.74 19.68 -23.08
C PRO A 288 20.21 20.25 -24.42
N ILE A 289 21.00 19.46 -25.16
CA ILE A 289 21.47 19.77 -26.51
C ILE A 289 20.29 19.89 -27.47
N LEU A 290 19.32 18.97 -27.43
CA LEU A 290 18.14 19.01 -28.29
C LEU A 290 17.25 20.22 -27.96
N ASN A 291 17.08 20.55 -26.68
CA ASN A 291 16.35 21.76 -26.28
C ASN A 291 17.03 23.05 -26.78
N THR A 292 18.36 23.08 -26.81
CA THR A 292 19.14 24.21 -27.30
C THR A 292 19.02 24.32 -28.82
N LEU A 293 19.15 23.21 -29.55
CA LEU A 293 18.93 23.14 -30.99
C LEU A 293 17.51 23.56 -31.39
N MET A 294 16.49 23.09 -30.68
CA MET A 294 15.09 23.47 -30.94
C MET A 294 14.84 24.95 -30.71
N LYS A 295 15.45 25.56 -29.69
CA LYS A 295 15.38 27.02 -29.47
C LYS A 295 16.02 27.81 -30.60
N LEU A 296 17.19 27.38 -31.07
CA LEU A 296 17.89 28.03 -32.19
C LEU A 296 17.06 27.90 -33.49
N LEU A 297 16.55 26.71 -33.77
CA LEU A 297 15.79 26.43 -34.99
C LEU A 297 14.45 27.18 -35.01
N LEU A 298 13.72 27.22 -33.89
CA LEU A 298 12.46 27.98 -33.77
C LEU A 298 12.65 29.50 -33.88
N ARG A 299 13.85 30.03 -33.60
CA ARG A 299 14.20 31.45 -33.79
C ARG A 299 14.84 31.75 -35.14
N SER A 300 15.11 30.72 -35.94
CA SER A 300 15.77 30.87 -37.24
C SER A 300 14.77 31.11 -38.38
N PRO A 301 15.22 31.59 -39.55
CA PRO A 301 14.38 31.66 -40.75
C PRO A 301 13.81 30.31 -41.19
N LEU A 302 14.43 29.19 -40.77
CA LEU A 302 13.99 27.82 -41.06
C LEU A 302 12.89 27.30 -40.10
N HIS A 303 12.38 28.16 -39.20
CA HIS A 303 11.36 27.78 -38.22
C HIS A 303 10.06 27.24 -38.85
N ALA A 304 9.76 27.56 -40.12
CA ALA A 304 8.49 27.20 -40.78
C ALA A 304 8.19 25.68 -40.80
N VAL A 305 9.22 24.82 -40.77
CA VAL A 305 9.05 23.35 -40.78
C VAL A 305 8.58 22.84 -39.41
N ILE A 306 9.07 23.43 -38.31
CA ILE A 306 8.86 22.93 -36.94
C ILE A 306 7.82 23.74 -36.16
N SER A 307 7.68 25.04 -36.45
CA SER A 307 6.74 25.96 -35.79
C SER A 307 5.26 25.63 -36.02
N LYS A 308 4.97 24.72 -36.95
CA LYS A 308 3.64 24.12 -37.12
C LYS A 308 3.23 23.26 -35.92
N TYR A 309 4.20 22.68 -35.22
CA TYR A 309 3.98 21.71 -34.13
C TYR A 309 4.52 22.20 -32.78
N LEU A 310 5.57 23.02 -32.78
CA LEU A 310 6.22 23.52 -31.57
C LEU A 310 6.17 25.05 -31.47
N LEU A 311 6.15 25.54 -30.23
CA LEU A 311 6.37 26.95 -29.90
C LEU A 311 7.36 27.06 -28.75
N LEU A 312 7.90 28.27 -28.51
CA LEU A 312 8.63 28.56 -27.27
C LEU A 312 7.70 29.26 -26.29
N ILE A 313 7.60 28.73 -25.08
CA ILE A 313 6.97 29.44 -23.96
C ILE A 313 8.05 30.01 -23.04
N THR A 314 7.88 31.27 -22.68
CA THR A 314 8.77 32.01 -21.80
C THR A 314 8.02 32.54 -20.58
N PHE A 315 8.56 32.25 -19.40
CA PHE A 315 7.96 32.60 -18.12
C PHE A 315 9.02 32.82 -17.05
N ASN A 316 8.65 33.48 -15.95
CA ASN A 316 9.51 33.67 -14.79
C ASN A 316 9.21 32.62 -13.71
N GLY A 317 10.25 32.03 -13.13
CA GLY A 317 10.06 31.07 -12.04
C GLY A 317 9.57 31.76 -10.77
N ILE A 318 8.47 31.30 -10.19
CA ILE A 318 7.84 31.96 -9.01
C ILE A 318 8.82 32.05 -7.82
N LYS A 319 9.62 31.00 -7.60
CA LYS A 319 10.58 30.95 -6.48
C LYS A 319 11.92 31.62 -6.79
N SER A 320 12.38 31.51 -8.03
CA SER A 320 13.75 31.91 -8.41
C SER A 320 13.82 33.28 -9.08
N GLY A 321 12.70 33.82 -9.56
CA GLY A 321 12.64 35.03 -10.39
C GLY A 321 13.32 34.90 -11.77
N LYS A 322 14.01 33.78 -12.04
CA LYS A 322 14.76 33.58 -13.28
C LYS A 322 13.81 33.37 -14.45
N LYS A 323 14.18 33.92 -15.61
CA LYS A 323 13.47 33.73 -16.87
C LYS A 323 13.81 32.38 -17.48
N TYR A 324 12.80 31.58 -17.77
CA TYR A 324 12.92 30.27 -18.42
C TYR A 324 12.25 30.32 -19.79
N THR A 325 12.86 29.65 -20.77
CA THR A 325 12.28 29.43 -22.10
C THR A 325 12.36 27.96 -22.41
N THR A 326 11.25 27.34 -22.83
CA THR A 326 11.24 25.92 -23.19
C THR A 326 10.42 25.67 -24.46
N PRO A 327 10.89 24.80 -25.37
CA PRO A 327 10.09 24.35 -26.50
C PRO A 327 9.01 23.38 -26.02
N VAL A 328 7.79 23.54 -26.53
CA VAL A 328 6.63 22.71 -26.20
C VAL A 328 5.79 22.49 -27.45
N SER A 329 5.14 21.32 -27.54
CA SER A 329 4.07 21.15 -28.53
C SER A 329 2.81 21.87 -28.06
N TYR A 330 2.01 22.29 -29.03
CA TYR A 330 0.81 23.08 -28.77
C TYR A 330 -0.34 22.64 -29.66
N MET A 331 -1.55 22.94 -29.21
CA MET A 331 -2.77 22.91 -30.01
C MET A 331 -3.44 24.26 -29.97
N GLU A 332 -3.70 24.82 -31.14
CA GLU A 332 -4.45 26.08 -31.30
C GLU A 332 -5.91 25.75 -31.61
N GLN A 333 -6.83 26.27 -30.79
CA GLN A 333 -8.27 26.14 -30.97
C GLN A 333 -8.99 27.36 -30.41
N GLU A 334 -9.86 27.99 -31.21
CA GLU A 334 -10.69 29.15 -30.81
C GLU A 334 -9.86 30.31 -30.21
N GLY A 335 -8.69 30.60 -30.78
CA GLY A 335 -7.81 31.68 -30.30
C GLY A 335 -7.09 31.38 -28.97
N LYS A 336 -7.18 30.15 -28.47
CA LYS A 336 -6.46 29.67 -27.28
C LYS A 336 -5.38 28.68 -27.65
N ILE A 337 -4.24 28.80 -26.98
CA ILE A 337 -3.14 27.85 -27.10
C ILE A 337 -3.21 26.87 -25.93
N THR A 338 -3.32 25.58 -26.22
CA THR A 338 -3.32 24.50 -25.21
C THR A 338 -2.00 23.74 -25.29
N ILE A 339 -1.35 23.56 -24.15
CA ILE A 339 -0.08 22.85 -24.00
C ILE A 339 -0.28 21.74 -22.96
N PHE A 340 0.26 20.56 -23.25
CA PHE A 340 0.29 19.44 -22.31
C PHE A 340 1.73 19.19 -21.87
N THR A 341 1.94 18.90 -20.59
CA THR A 341 3.28 18.60 -20.10
C THR A 341 3.29 17.69 -18.88
N HIS A 342 4.29 16.83 -18.80
CA HIS A 342 4.65 16.08 -17.59
C HIS A 342 5.61 16.85 -16.68
N ALA A 343 6.19 17.96 -17.15
CA ALA A 343 7.29 18.63 -16.47
C ALA A 343 6.79 19.66 -15.44
N ASN A 344 7.48 19.75 -14.28
CA ASN A 344 7.06 20.55 -13.13
C ASN A 344 6.96 22.06 -13.34
N TRP A 345 7.42 22.60 -14.47
CA TRP A 345 7.40 24.04 -14.71
C TRP A 345 6.00 24.62 -14.86
N TRP A 346 4.98 23.79 -15.11
CA TRP A 346 3.57 24.21 -15.09
C TRP A 346 3.15 24.81 -13.74
N ARG A 347 3.80 24.42 -12.62
CA ARG A 347 3.52 24.95 -11.28
C ARG A 347 3.85 26.45 -11.13
N ASN A 348 4.50 27.05 -12.13
CA ASN A 348 4.73 28.49 -12.17
C ASN A 348 3.50 29.28 -12.66
N PHE A 349 2.36 28.63 -12.94
CA PHE A 349 1.12 29.29 -13.38
C PHE A 349 -0.09 28.97 -12.48
N PRO A 350 -0.01 29.19 -11.15
CA PRO A 350 -1.09 28.87 -10.22
C PRO A 350 -2.36 29.68 -10.49
N GLU A 351 -2.22 30.92 -10.94
CA GLU A 351 -3.29 31.83 -11.35
C GLU A 351 -2.95 32.46 -12.71
N ALA A 352 -3.83 33.33 -13.23
CA ALA A 352 -3.67 34.07 -14.49
C ALA A 352 -2.27 34.72 -14.63
N THR A 353 -1.31 33.99 -15.17
CA THR A 353 0.12 34.37 -15.16
C THR A 353 0.55 34.86 -16.53
N PRO A 354 1.15 36.06 -16.65
CA PRO A 354 1.67 36.55 -17.92
C PRO A 354 2.80 35.66 -18.47
N VAL A 355 2.68 35.30 -19.75
CA VAL A 355 3.69 34.53 -20.49
C VAL A 355 3.94 35.15 -21.86
N SER A 356 5.16 34.99 -22.36
CA SER A 356 5.51 35.32 -23.75
C SER A 356 5.63 34.03 -24.55
N LEU A 357 5.08 34.03 -25.76
CA LEU A 357 5.12 32.90 -26.69
C LEU A 357 5.85 33.30 -27.98
N HIS A 358 6.85 32.52 -28.38
CA HIS A 358 7.42 32.62 -29.73
C HIS A 358 6.71 31.61 -30.62
N LEU A 359 5.77 32.08 -31.44
CA LEU A 359 4.90 31.27 -32.27
C LEU A 359 5.03 31.70 -33.74
N ARG A 360 5.44 30.77 -34.62
CA ARG A 360 5.55 31.00 -36.08
C ARG A 360 6.32 32.29 -36.43
N GLY A 361 7.45 32.51 -35.75
CA GLY A 361 8.32 33.67 -35.95
C GLY A 361 7.83 34.99 -35.33
N ARG A 362 6.70 34.98 -34.61
CA ARG A 362 6.14 36.14 -33.92
C ARG A 362 6.24 35.97 -32.42
N GLU A 363 6.57 37.06 -31.72
CA GLU A 363 6.40 37.14 -30.27
C GLU A 363 4.97 37.56 -29.96
N LEU A 364 4.28 36.74 -29.18
CA LEU A 364 2.92 36.96 -28.71
C LEU A 364 2.93 37.00 -27.18
N HIS A 365 1.96 37.72 -26.61
CA HIS A 365 1.77 37.80 -25.17
C HIS A 365 0.43 37.19 -24.79
N GLY A 366 0.36 36.61 -23.61
CA GLY A 366 -0.87 36.01 -23.13
C GLY A 366 -0.83 35.67 -21.66
N VAL A 367 -1.95 35.13 -21.20
CA VAL A 367 -2.16 34.73 -19.80
C VAL A 367 -2.31 33.23 -19.75
N ALA A 368 -1.41 32.56 -19.04
CA ALA A 368 -1.43 31.13 -18.81
C ALA A 368 -2.29 30.79 -17.58
N LYS A 369 -3.13 29.77 -17.71
CA LYS A 369 -3.87 29.13 -16.62
C LYS A 369 -3.64 27.61 -16.67
N THR A 370 -3.32 27.00 -15.53
CA THR A 370 -3.16 25.55 -15.43
C THR A 370 -4.41 24.83 -14.96
N THR A 371 -4.62 23.64 -15.50
CA THR A 371 -5.61 22.67 -15.05
C THR A 371 -4.90 21.34 -14.82
N PHE A 372 -4.98 20.81 -13.59
CA PHE A 372 -4.45 19.50 -13.22
C PHE A 372 -5.48 18.61 -12.54
N GLU A 373 -6.45 19.20 -11.82
CA GLU A 373 -7.44 18.46 -11.03
C GLU A 373 -8.59 17.93 -11.87
N ASP A 374 -9.03 18.68 -12.88
CA ASP A 374 -10.09 18.27 -13.80
C ASP A 374 -9.56 17.27 -14.82
N LYS A 375 -9.52 16.00 -14.42
CA LYS A 375 -9.00 14.90 -15.24
C LYS A 375 -9.84 14.68 -16.49
N GLN A 376 -11.16 14.86 -16.42
CA GLN A 376 -12.03 14.62 -17.56
C GLN A 376 -11.77 15.65 -18.68
N ALA A 377 -11.67 16.93 -18.33
CA ALA A 377 -11.34 17.97 -19.31
C ALA A 377 -9.97 17.75 -19.96
N ILE A 378 -8.99 17.23 -19.23
CA ILE A 378 -7.68 16.90 -19.77
C ILE A 378 -7.76 15.69 -20.70
N VAL A 379 -8.54 14.65 -20.38
CA VAL A 379 -8.75 13.47 -21.25
C VAL A 379 -9.31 13.90 -22.60
N ASP A 380 -10.36 14.71 -22.61
CA ASP A 380 -11.04 15.13 -23.85
C ASP A 380 -10.10 15.92 -24.77
N LYS A 381 -9.39 16.89 -24.20
CA LYS A 381 -8.47 17.74 -24.98
C LYS A 381 -7.17 17.03 -25.35
N LEU A 382 -6.62 16.18 -24.49
CA LEU A 382 -5.42 15.41 -24.79
C LEU A 382 -5.71 14.39 -25.90
N SER A 383 -6.86 13.72 -25.87
CA SER A 383 -7.28 12.80 -26.94
C SER A 383 -7.37 13.52 -28.29
N THR A 384 -7.93 14.73 -28.30
CA THR A 384 -8.02 15.57 -29.51
C THR A 384 -6.63 15.99 -30.01
N HIS A 385 -5.73 16.37 -29.11
CA HIS A 385 -4.34 16.74 -29.44
C HIS A 385 -3.59 15.55 -30.07
N LEU A 386 -3.67 14.38 -29.43
CA LEU A 386 -2.97 13.18 -29.90
C LEU A 386 -3.50 12.65 -31.22
N LYS A 387 -4.80 12.81 -31.50
CA LYS A 387 -5.39 12.50 -32.81
C LYS A 387 -4.85 13.40 -33.92
N LYS A 388 -4.50 14.66 -33.62
CA LYS A 388 -3.88 15.58 -34.58
C LYS A 388 -2.37 15.36 -34.71
N SER A 389 -1.70 15.01 -33.60
CA SER A 389 -0.27 14.80 -33.52
C SER A 389 0.05 13.39 -33.01
N HIS A 390 -0.03 12.40 -33.91
CA HIS A 390 0.32 11.01 -33.57
C HIS A 390 1.75 10.89 -33.04
N PHE A 391 2.67 11.75 -33.51
CA PHE A 391 4.05 11.80 -33.03
C PHE A 391 4.15 12.06 -31.53
N ASP A 392 3.21 12.84 -30.97
CA ASP A 392 3.23 13.22 -29.56
C ASP A 392 2.79 12.06 -28.66
N ALA A 393 2.02 11.10 -29.17
CA ALA A 393 1.44 10.00 -28.39
C ALA A 393 2.50 9.19 -27.63
N LYS A 394 3.69 9.00 -28.23
CA LYS A 394 4.82 8.33 -27.59
C LYS A 394 5.31 9.04 -26.31
N PHE A 395 5.21 10.37 -26.26
CA PHE A 395 5.63 11.13 -25.08
C PHE A 395 4.63 11.00 -23.92
N TYR A 396 3.41 10.54 -24.20
CA TYR A 396 2.36 10.28 -23.20
C TYR A 396 2.13 8.79 -22.93
N ASP A 397 2.90 7.89 -23.54
CA ASP A 397 2.69 6.41 -23.51
C ASP A 397 1.31 5.98 -24.02
N VAL A 398 0.75 6.75 -24.95
CA VAL A 398 -0.56 6.47 -25.55
C VAL A 398 -0.35 5.73 -26.86
N LYS A 399 -0.98 4.56 -27.00
CA LYS A 399 -1.03 3.86 -28.29
C LYS A 399 -2.07 4.49 -29.19
N ILE A 400 -1.81 4.47 -30.49
CA ILE A 400 -2.78 4.81 -31.53
C ILE A 400 -3.34 3.49 -32.07
N ASP A 401 -4.67 3.39 -32.15
CA ASP A 401 -5.38 2.24 -32.69
C ASP A 401 -5.30 2.18 -34.22
N GLU A 402 -5.84 1.11 -34.81
CA GLU A 402 -5.88 0.90 -36.26
C GLU A 402 -6.68 1.97 -37.01
N ASN A 403 -7.57 2.68 -36.31
CA ASN A 403 -8.39 3.77 -36.84
C ASN A 403 -7.75 5.16 -36.67
N GLY A 404 -6.52 5.24 -36.16
CA GLY A 404 -5.82 6.50 -35.93
C GLY A 404 -6.29 7.26 -34.68
N ASN A 405 -6.98 6.60 -33.73
CA ASN A 405 -7.41 7.23 -32.48
C ASN A 405 -6.52 6.80 -31.30
N PRO A 406 -6.29 7.69 -30.33
CA PRO A 406 -5.61 7.31 -29.09
C PRO A 406 -6.45 6.32 -28.27
N VAL A 407 -5.81 5.27 -27.77
CA VAL A 407 -6.45 4.28 -26.88
C VAL A 407 -6.86 4.96 -25.57
N LEU A 408 -8.17 5.05 -25.32
CA LEU A 408 -8.74 5.82 -24.20
C LEU A 408 -8.15 5.43 -22.84
N LYS A 409 -7.96 4.12 -22.60
CA LYS A 409 -7.38 3.61 -21.36
C LYS A 409 -5.96 4.14 -21.11
N ASP A 410 -5.16 4.28 -22.17
CA ASP A 410 -3.80 4.79 -22.06
C ASP A 410 -3.83 6.31 -21.79
N VAL A 411 -4.80 7.03 -22.37
CA VAL A 411 -5.03 8.47 -22.11
C VAL A 411 -5.43 8.70 -20.65
N GLU A 412 -6.39 7.94 -20.12
CA GLU A 412 -6.83 8.01 -18.72
C GLU A 412 -5.67 7.77 -17.75
N GLN A 413 -4.76 6.88 -18.11
CA GLN A 413 -3.54 6.62 -17.36
C GLN A 413 -2.55 7.79 -17.46
N ALA A 414 -2.34 8.36 -18.66
CA ALA A 414 -1.44 9.49 -18.86
C ALA A 414 -1.86 10.73 -18.05
N VAL A 415 -3.17 11.03 -18.03
CA VAL A 415 -3.77 12.20 -17.38
C VAL A 415 -3.60 12.23 -15.86
N GLN A 416 -3.24 11.09 -15.23
CA GLN A 416 -2.84 11.07 -13.83
C GLN A 416 -1.60 11.94 -13.55
N THR A 417 -0.80 12.21 -14.59
CA THR A 417 0.53 12.85 -14.46
C THR A 417 0.70 14.06 -15.38
N VAL A 418 -0.16 14.23 -16.38
CA VAL A 418 -0.14 15.37 -17.31
C VAL A 418 -0.86 16.57 -16.71
N ALA A 419 -0.26 17.75 -16.84
CA ALA A 419 -0.93 19.02 -16.64
C ALA A 419 -1.29 19.64 -17.99
N MET A 420 -2.45 20.32 -18.02
CA MET A 420 -2.88 21.12 -19.15
C MET A 420 -2.65 22.60 -18.83
N ILE A 421 -2.03 23.33 -19.74
CA ILE A 421 -1.84 24.78 -19.67
C ILE A 421 -2.61 25.39 -20.82
N GLN A 422 -3.49 26.34 -20.52
CA GLN A 422 -4.19 27.11 -21.54
C GLN A 422 -3.69 28.55 -21.49
N VAL A 423 -3.24 29.06 -22.63
CA VAL A 423 -2.80 30.44 -22.80
C VAL A 423 -3.84 31.19 -23.63
N GLN A 424 -4.41 32.24 -23.04
CA GLN A 424 -5.25 33.21 -23.73
C GLN A 424 -4.34 34.31 -24.28
N LEU A 425 -4.32 34.50 -25.59
CA LEU A 425 -3.56 35.58 -26.23
C LEU A 425 -4.21 36.94 -25.94
N ILE A 426 -3.39 37.98 -25.79
CA ILE A 426 -3.79 39.39 -25.59
C ILE A 426 -3.30 40.22 -26.77
#